data_AF-C6TFF1-F1
#
_entry.id   AF-C6TFF1-F1
#
_cell.length_a   1.000
_cell.length_b   1.000
_cell.length_c   1.000
_cell.angle_alpha   90.00
_cell.angle_beta   90.00
_cell.angle_gamma   90.00
#
_symmetry.space_group_name_H-M   'P 1'
#
loop_
_entity.id
_entity.type
_entity.pdbx_description
1 polymer ?
#
loop_
_entity_poly.entity_id
_entity_poly.type
_entity_poly.pdbx_seq_one_letter_code
_entity_poly.pdbx_strand_id
1 'polypeptide(L)'
;MNLAKGVGGNIDKSQVLSAVEKYEKYHASYGGQEEERKANYVDMVNKFYDLATSFYEYGWGQSFHFAPRWKGESVREGIKRHEHFIALQLCLKPGQKVLDVGCGIGGPLREISRFR
;
A
#
# COMPACT_ATOMS: atom_id res chain seq x y z
N MET A 1 0.41 15.90 15.42
CA MET A 1 0.80 14.53 15.04
C MET A 1 1.30 14.51 13.61
N ASN A 2 2.46 13.89 13.36
CA ASN A 2 3.07 13.82 12.03
C ASN A 2 2.65 12.51 11.35
N LEU A 3 1.51 12.52 10.67
CA LEU A 3 0.87 11.33 10.07
C LEU A 3 1.64 10.75 8.86
N ALA A 4 2.74 11.40 8.40
CA ALA A 4 3.27 11.20 7.06
C ALA A 4 4.79 10.92 6.96
N LYS A 5 5.51 10.71 8.07
CA LYS A 5 6.94 10.32 7.97
C LYS A 5 7.05 8.81 7.74
N GLY A 6 7.55 8.41 6.56
CA GLY A 6 7.86 7.01 6.24
C GLY A 6 6.73 6.22 5.55
N VAL A 7 5.71 6.92 5.05
CA VAL A 7 4.68 6.36 4.15
C VAL A 7 5.12 6.57 2.69
N GLY A 8 4.82 5.62 1.82
CA GLY A 8 5.12 5.61 0.38
C GLY A 8 4.17 6.45 -0.48
N GLY A 9 3.24 7.20 0.09
CA GLY A 9 2.44 8.18 -0.65
C GLY A 9 3.29 9.35 -1.16
N ASN A 10 3.10 9.73 -2.42
CA ASN A 10 3.94 10.73 -3.11
C ASN A 10 3.48 12.19 -2.93
N ILE A 11 2.45 12.45 -2.11
CA ILE A 11 1.88 13.79 -1.95
C ILE A 11 2.51 14.48 -0.74
N ASP A 12 3.10 15.66 -0.96
CA ASP A 12 3.57 16.50 0.14
C ASP A 12 2.39 16.91 1.04
N LYS A 13 2.63 17.00 2.35
CA LYS A 13 1.60 17.33 3.33
C LYS A 13 0.85 18.63 2.99
N SER A 14 1.53 19.64 2.45
CA SER A 14 0.93 20.91 2.04
C SER A 14 -0.02 20.79 0.85
N GLN A 15 0.11 19.71 0.06
CA GLN A 15 -0.64 19.47 -1.17
C GLN A 15 -1.83 18.53 -0.96
N VAL A 16 -1.90 17.80 0.16
CA VAL A 16 -2.95 16.80 0.44
C VAL A 16 -4.35 17.36 0.25
N LEU A 17 -4.66 18.52 0.85
CA LEU A 17 -5.99 19.12 0.75
C LEU A 17 -6.36 19.42 -0.71
N SER A 18 -5.44 20.05 -1.45
CA SER A 18 -5.65 20.35 -2.87
C SER A 18 -5.81 19.09 -3.73
N ALA A 19 -5.17 17.98 -3.35
CA ALA A 19 -5.29 16.71 -4.06
C ALA A 19 -6.65 16.06 -3.79
N VAL A 20 -7.15 16.13 -2.55
CA VAL A 20 -8.50 15.66 -2.18
C VAL A 20 -9.56 16.47 -2.95
N GLU A 21 -9.49 17.80 -2.91
CA GLU A 21 -10.48 18.66 -3.61
C GLU A 21 -10.53 18.39 -5.11
N LYS A 22 -9.38 18.15 -5.74
CA LYS A 22 -9.30 17.77 -7.16
C LYS A 22 -9.86 16.37 -7.40
N TYR A 23 -9.56 15.42 -6.52
CA TYR A 23 -10.05 14.05 -6.64
C TYR A 23 -11.57 13.97 -6.49
N GLU A 24 -12.14 14.67 -5.51
CA GLU A 24 -13.59 14.72 -5.28
C GLU A 24 -14.35 15.20 -6.52
N LYS A 25 -13.83 16.20 -7.23
CA LYS A 25 -14.44 16.73 -8.47
C LYS A 25 -14.56 15.72 -9.61
N TYR A 26 -13.88 14.57 -9.57
CA TYR A 26 -14.10 13.50 -10.55
C TYR A 26 -15.37 12.66 -10.28
N HIS A 27 -15.97 12.79 -9.09
CA HIS A 27 -17.10 11.96 -8.64
C HIS A 27 -18.41 12.72 -8.77
N ALA A 28 -19.45 12.02 -9.26
CA ALA A 28 -20.77 12.61 -9.52
C ALA A 28 -21.40 13.24 -8.26
N SER A 29 -21.15 12.65 -7.08
CA SER A 29 -21.59 13.18 -5.79
C SER A 29 -21.08 14.61 -5.51
N TYR A 30 -20.04 15.05 -6.20
CA TYR A 30 -19.41 16.37 -6.09
C TYR A 30 -19.52 17.18 -7.40
N GLY A 31 -20.41 16.79 -8.32
CA GLY A 31 -20.66 17.50 -9.57
C GLY A 31 -19.76 17.11 -10.75
N GLY A 32 -18.93 16.06 -10.59
CA GLY A 32 -18.05 15.56 -11.65
C GLY A 32 -18.82 14.92 -12.81
N GLN A 33 -18.38 15.21 -14.03
CA GLN A 33 -18.94 14.65 -15.27
C GLN A 33 -18.15 13.42 -15.73
N GLU A 34 -18.85 12.46 -16.35
CA GLU A 34 -18.23 11.20 -16.80
C GLU A 34 -17.19 11.43 -17.90
N GLU A 35 -17.44 12.35 -18.82
CA GLU A 35 -16.55 12.71 -19.92
C GLU A 35 -15.22 13.27 -19.40
N GLU A 36 -15.28 14.17 -18.42
CA GLU A 36 -14.10 14.78 -17.79
C GLU A 36 -13.30 13.73 -16.99
N ARG A 37 -13.99 12.84 -16.26
CA ARG A 37 -13.35 11.73 -15.55
C ARG A 37 -12.66 10.77 -16.52
N LYS A 38 -13.28 10.43 -17.65
CA LYS A 38 -12.68 9.57 -18.68
C LYS A 38 -11.45 10.23 -19.31
N ALA A 39 -11.55 11.53 -19.64
CA ALA A 39 -10.44 12.28 -20.22
C ALA A 39 -9.23 12.37 -19.27
N ASN A 40 -9.48 12.38 -17.95
CA ASN A 40 -8.44 12.52 -16.91
C ASN A 40 -8.25 11.25 -16.06
N TYR A 41 -8.59 10.07 -16.61
CA TYR A 41 -8.63 8.82 -15.84
C TYR A 41 -7.30 8.50 -15.15
N VAL A 42 -6.17 8.71 -15.84
CA VAL A 42 -4.83 8.48 -15.27
C VAL A 42 -4.58 9.38 -14.06
N ASP A 43 -4.94 10.66 -14.13
CA ASP A 43 -4.78 11.60 -13.03
C ASP A 43 -5.66 11.23 -11.83
N MET A 44 -6.92 10.87 -12.09
CA MET A 44 -7.84 10.40 -11.06
C MET A 44 -7.32 9.16 -10.34
N VAL A 45 -6.87 8.15 -11.09
CA VAL A 45 -6.34 6.89 -10.54
C VAL A 45 -5.07 7.14 -9.72
N ASN A 46 -4.14 7.94 -10.24
CA ASN A 46 -2.91 8.29 -9.50
C ASN A 46 -3.24 8.97 -8.17
N LYS A 47 -4.16 9.95 -8.17
CA LYS A 47 -4.62 10.62 -6.95
C LYS A 47 -5.26 9.67 -5.95
N PHE A 48 -6.07 8.72 -6.42
CA PHE A 48 -6.63 7.69 -5.55
C PHE A 48 -5.52 6.92 -4.83
N TYR A 49 -4.53 6.40 -5.57
CA TYR A 49 -3.47 5.62 -4.96
C TYR A 49 -2.56 6.44 -4.07
N ASP A 50 -2.22 7.68 -4.43
CA ASP A 50 -1.38 8.54 -3.58
C ASP A 50 -2.07 8.89 -2.25
N LEU A 51 -3.36 9.21 -2.29
CA LEU A 51 -4.17 9.52 -1.10
C LEU A 51 -4.41 8.27 -0.25
N ALA A 52 -4.85 7.18 -0.89
CA ALA A 52 -5.22 5.95 -0.21
C ALA A 52 -4.00 5.25 0.41
N THR A 53 -2.86 5.21 -0.28
CA THR A 53 -1.65 4.55 0.23
C THR A 53 -1.19 5.17 1.55
N SER A 54 -1.11 6.49 1.62
CA SER A 54 -0.72 7.20 2.85
C SER A 54 -1.66 6.87 4.02
N PHE A 55 -2.97 6.83 3.75
CA PHE A 55 -3.97 6.49 4.75
C PHE A 55 -3.87 5.04 5.21
N TYR A 56 -3.72 4.10 4.28
CA TYR A 56 -3.61 2.68 4.59
C TYR A 56 -2.32 2.36 5.33
N GLU A 57 -1.20 2.98 4.98
CA GLU A 57 0.04 2.80 5.74
C GLU A 57 -0.04 3.36 7.15
N TYR A 58 -0.77 4.47 7.36
CA TYR A 58 -1.04 4.97 8.70
C TYR A 58 -1.89 3.97 9.53
N GLY A 59 -2.92 3.37 8.93
CA GLY A 59 -3.84 2.46 9.65
C GLY A 59 -3.32 1.03 9.82
N TRP A 60 -2.65 0.48 8.81
CA TRP A 60 -2.26 -0.93 8.72
C TRP A 60 -0.74 -1.16 8.64
N GLY A 61 0.05 -0.09 8.58
CA GLY A 61 1.50 -0.18 8.46
C GLY A 61 1.95 -0.51 7.03
N GLN A 62 3.22 -0.87 6.90
CA GLN A 62 3.88 -1.04 5.60
C GLN A 62 3.68 -2.43 4.96
N SER A 63 2.76 -3.24 5.47
CA SER A 63 2.37 -4.52 4.86
C SER A 63 0.87 -4.70 5.01
N PHE A 64 0.16 -4.77 3.88
CA PHE A 64 -1.28 -5.07 3.84
C PHE A 64 -1.55 -6.58 3.78
N HIS A 65 -0.61 -7.36 4.30
CA HIS A 65 -0.72 -8.80 4.42
C HIS A 65 -1.33 -9.15 5.77
N PHE A 66 -2.33 -10.03 5.76
CA PHE A 66 -2.98 -10.51 6.97
C PHE A 66 -2.55 -11.95 7.26
N ALA A 67 -2.27 -12.23 8.53
CA ALA A 67 -1.84 -13.55 8.96
C ALA A 67 -2.49 -13.93 10.31
N PRO A 68 -2.77 -15.22 10.53
CA PRO A 68 -3.14 -15.72 11.85
C PRO A 68 -2.05 -15.37 12.86
N ARG A 69 -2.45 -14.90 14.05
CA ARG A 69 -1.53 -14.58 15.15
C ARG A 69 -1.54 -15.69 16.20
N TRP A 70 -0.38 -16.04 16.70
CA TRP A 70 -0.27 -16.92 17.86
C TRP A 70 -0.34 -16.12 19.16
N LYS A 71 -0.67 -16.81 20.26
CA LYS A 71 -0.73 -16.19 21.58
C LYS A 71 0.65 -15.64 21.94
N GLY A 72 0.71 -14.34 22.22
CA GLY A 72 1.95 -13.64 22.56
C GLY A 72 2.62 -12.92 21.39
N GLU A 73 2.17 -13.12 20.15
CA GLU A 73 2.70 -12.38 18.99
C GLU A 73 2.07 -10.99 18.85
N SER A 74 2.90 -10.00 18.55
CA SER A 74 2.40 -8.74 17.97
C SER A 74 1.83 -8.99 16.57
N VAL A 75 1.01 -8.04 16.07
CA VAL A 75 0.48 -8.10 14.69
C VAL A 75 1.62 -8.21 13.67
N ARG A 76 2.66 -7.41 13.86
CA ARG A 76 3.82 -7.37 12.97
C ARG A 76 4.58 -8.70 12.98
N GLU A 77 4.75 -9.32 14.13
CA GLU A 77 5.45 -10.61 14.24
C GLU A 77 4.65 -11.74 13.57
N GLY A 78 3.33 -11.78 13.77
CA GLY A 78 2.48 -12.78 13.11
C GLY A 78 2.52 -12.69 11.58
N ILE A 79 2.53 -11.46 11.03
CA ILE A 79 2.68 -11.22 9.59
C ILE A 79 4.04 -11.71 9.09
N LYS A 80 5.13 -11.27 9.73
CA LYS A 80 6.50 -11.68 9.37
C LYS A 80 6.69 -13.19 9.40
N ARG A 81 6.20 -13.86 10.46
CA ARG A 81 6.25 -15.32 10.57
C ARG A 81 5.56 -15.98 9.40
N HIS A 82 4.40 -15.47 8.98
CA HIS A 82 3.67 -16.06 7.85
C HIS A 82 4.37 -15.81 6.52
N GLU A 83 4.96 -14.63 6.32
CA GLU A 83 5.79 -14.29 5.14
C GLU A 83 7.03 -15.20 5.07
N HIS A 84 7.71 -15.42 6.19
CA HIS A 84 8.84 -16.35 6.28
C HIS A 84 8.42 -17.80 6.02
N PHE A 85 7.26 -18.21 6.54
CA PHE A 85 6.69 -19.52 6.27
C PHE A 85 6.45 -19.72 4.76
N ILE A 86 5.88 -18.74 4.06
CA ILE A 86 5.69 -18.79 2.60
C ILE A 86 7.04 -18.94 1.88
N ALA A 87 8.05 -18.16 2.27
CA ALA A 87 9.39 -18.27 1.69
C ALA A 87 10.02 -19.66 1.87
N LEU A 88 9.83 -20.28 3.05
CA LEU A 88 10.27 -21.64 3.33
C LEU A 88 9.50 -22.69 2.53
N GLN A 89 8.17 -22.55 2.41
CA GLN A 89 7.33 -23.47 1.61
C GLN A 89 7.69 -23.45 0.11
N LEU A 90 8.05 -22.26 -0.40
CA LEU A 90 8.54 -22.09 -1.76
C LEU A 90 10.01 -22.51 -1.93
N CYS A 91 10.69 -22.92 -0.85
CA CYS A 91 12.10 -23.28 -0.83
C CYS A 91 13.00 -22.20 -1.46
N LEU A 92 12.68 -20.93 -1.20
CA LEU A 92 13.43 -19.81 -1.77
C LEU A 92 14.88 -19.82 -1.28
N LYS A 93 15.81 -19.53 -2.17
CA LYS A 93 17.25 -19.50 -1.91
C LYS A 93 17.85 -18.16 -2.37
N PRO A 94 18.92 -17.69 -1.69
CA PRO A 94 19.67 -16.53 -2.16
C PRO A 94 20.09 -16.66 -3.62
N GLY A 95 19.93 -15.56 -4.38
CA GLY A 95 20.29 -15.49 -5.80
C GLY A 95 19.18 -15.90 -6.78
N GLN A 96 18.05 -16.43 -6.29
CA GLN A 96 16.90 -16.69 -7.15
C GLN A 96 16.18 -15.40 -7.56
N LYS A 97 15.68 -15.38 -8.80
CA LYS A 97 14.75 -14.34 -9.28
C LYS A 97 13.33 -14.76 -8.96
N VAL A 98 12.59 -13.92 -8.23
CA VAL A 98 11.23 -14.19 -7.76
C VAL A 98 10.31 -13.06 -8.21
N LEU A 99 9.09 -13.40 -8.64
CA LEU A 99 8.04 -12.46 -9.00
C LEU A 99 6.89 -12.54 -7.99
N ASP A 100 6.53 -11.41 -7.40
CA ASP A 100 5.36 -11.25 -6.54
C ASP A 100 4.23 -10.59 -7.36
N VAL A 101 3.28 -11.40 -7.84
CA VAL A 101 2.18 -10.94 -8.68
C VAL A 101 1.05 -10.41 -7.79
N GLY A 102 0.73 -9.12 -7.93
CA GLY A 102 -0.21 -8.46 -7.02
C GLY A 102 0.46 -7.98 -5.73
N CYS A 103 1.74 -7.58 -5.82
CA CYS A 103 2.58 -7.20 -4.68
C CYS A 103 2.06 -5.99 -3.88
N GLY A 104 1.09 -5.23 -4.39
CA GLY A 104 0.59 -4.02 -3.75
C GLY A 104 1.72 -3.04 -3.47
N ILE A 105 1.83 -2.59 -2.21
CA ILE A 105 2.94 -1.73 -1.78
C ILE A 105 4.23 -2.51 -1.44
N GLY A 106 4.30 -3.81 -1.71
CA GLY A 106 5.51 -4.63 -1.62
C GLY A 106 5.89 -5.15 -0.23
N GLY A 107 4.95 -5.17 0.73
CA GLY A 107 5.18 -5.62 2.10
C GLY A 107 5.84 -7.01 2.18
N PRO A 108 5.17 -8.08 1.70
CA PRO A 108 5.70 -9.44 1.74
C PRO A 108 7.03 -9.61 1.01
N LEU A 109 7.16 -9.10 -0.22
CA LEU A 109 8.39 -9.21 -1.00
C LEU A 109 9.59 -8.54 -0.29
N ARG A 110 9.39 -7.36 0.30
CA ARG A 110 10.46 -6.68 1.05
C ARG A 110 10.85 -7.44 2.32
N GLU A 111 9.91 -8.07 3.01
CA GLU A 111 10.24 -8.90 4.18
C GLU A 111 11.00 -10.16 3.75
N ILE A 112 10.49 -10.89 2.76
CA ILE A 112 11.08 -12.14 2.26
C ILE A 112 12.49 -11.89 1.69
N SER A 113 12.71 -10.80 0.96
CA SER A 113 14.05 -10.47 0.42
C SER A 113 15.12 -10.21 1.49
N ARG A 114 14.70 -9.94 2.73
CA ARG A 114 15.60 -9.70 3.89
C ARG A 114 15.68 -10.91 4.82
N PHE A 115 14.77 -11.87 4.67
CA PHE A 115 14.77 -13.12 5.42
C PHE A 115 15.99 -13.96 5.02
N ARG A 116 16.71 -14.47 6.01
CA ARG A 116 17.94 -15.25 5.87
C ARG A 116 17.84 -16.53 6.69
#